data_AF-A0A139P118-F1
#
_entry.id   AF-A0A139P118-F1
#
_cell.length_a   1.000
_cell.length_b   1.000
_cell.length_c   1.000
_cell.angle_alpha   90.00
_cell.angle_beta   90.00
_cell.angle_gamma   90.00
#
_symmetry.space_group_name_H-M   'P 1'
#
loop_
_entity.id
_entity.type
_entity.pdbx_description
1 polymer ?
#
loop_
_entity_poly.entity_id
_entity_poly.type
_entity_poly.pdbx_seq_one_letter_code
_entity_poly.pdbx_strand_id
1 'polypeptide(L)'
;MTDQKLKPKYRDFFESYLVRSTVLVNPNLTRDELDLMLNKMSISDSSLAEKTKSVSIALYDLTIAHQSNDYFEELENEFKYQQLEITYYQALNSKLKGDMTRANELFRKLAQEDEQLYIVRKSKGFLNSESIN
;
A
#
# COMPACT_ATOMS: atom_id res chain seq x y z
N MET A 1 -34.52 11.48 -17.14
CA MET A 1 -33.19 10.87 -16.93
C MET A 1 -33.21 10.23 -15.56
N THR A 2 -33.32 8.91 -15.51
CA THR A 2 -33.27 8.16 -14.25
C THR A 2 -31.83 8.22 -13.73
N ASP A 3 -31.65 8.87 -12.58
CA ASP A 3 -30.41 8.89 -11.82
C ASP A 3 -30.06 7.45 -11.43
N GLN A 4 -29.25 6.80 -12.27
CA GLN A 4 -28.90 5.40 -12.12
C GLN A 4 -27.82 5.31 -11.03
N LYS A 5 -28.25 5.46 -9.77
CA LYS A 5 -27.40 5.36 -8.59
C LYS A 5 -26.55 4.10 -8.72
N LEU A 6 -25.23 4.27 -8.66
CA LEU A 6 -24.26 3.16 -8.65
C LEU A 6 -24.72 2.11 -7.65
N LYS A 7 -24.68 0.82 -8.05
CA LYS A 7 -24.97 -0.27 -7.11
C LYS A 7 -24.06 -0.09 -5.88
N PRO A 8 -24.59 -0.21 -4.64
CA PRO A 8 -23.85 0.09 -3.42
C PRO A 8 -22.46 -0.54 -3.36
N LYS A 9 -22.32 -1.78 -3.83
CA LYS A 9 -21.03 -2.49 -3.91
C LYS A 9 -19.94 -1.74 -4.68
N TYR A 10 -20.28 -1.06 -5.78
CA TYR A 10 -19.29 -0.33 -6.58
C TYR A 10 -18.88 0.96 -5.89
N ARG A 11 -19.83 1.67 -5.27
CA ARG A 11 -19.54 2.83 -4.43
C ARG A 11 -18.55 2.48 -3.33
N ASP A 12 -18.78 1.36 -2.63
CA ASP A 12 -17.92 0.86 -1.56
C ASP A 12 -16.49 0.55 -2.06
N PHE A 13 -16.35 -0.07 -3.23
CA PHE A 13 -15.04 -0.28 -3.84
C PHE A 13 -14.35 1.04 -4.21
N PHE A 14 -15.06 1.99 -4.80
CA PHE A 14 -14.47 3.29 -5.17
C PHE A 14 -14.04 4.08 -3.95
N GLU A 15 -14.82 4.08 -2.87
CA GLU A 15 -14.44 4.71 -1.61
C GLU A 15 -13.19 4.05 -1.02
N SER A 16 -13.13 2.71 -1.01
CA SER A 16 -11.94 1.97 -0.59
C SER A 16 -10.69 2.36 -1.37
N TYR A 17 -10.78 2.46 -2.71
CA TYR A 17 -9.66 2.91 -3.55
C TYR A 17 -9.28 4.36 -3.28
N LEU A 18 -10.25 5.25 -3.11
CA LEU A 18 -10.02 6.67 -2.83
C LEU A 18 -9.26 6.88 -1.52
N VAL A 19 -9.64 6.16 -0.46
CA VAL A 19 -8.98 6.25 0.84
C VAL A 19 -7.52 5.81 0.73
N ARG A 20 -7.26 4.63 0.12
CA ARG A 20 -5.90 4.10 -0.04
C ARG A 20 -5.04 4.97 -0.94
N SER A 21 -5.60 5.50 -2.02
CA SER A 21 -4.86 6.39 -2.93
C SER A 21 -4.53 7.72 -2.26
N THR A 22 -5.43 8.26 -1.44
CA THR A 22 -5.19 9.50 -0.67
C THR A 22 -3.96 9.36 0.22
N VAL A 23 -3.80 8.22 0.91
CA VAL A 23 -2.59 7.94 1.71
C VAL A 23 -1.33 7.97 0.83
N LEU A 24 -1.36 7.31 -0.33
CA LEU A 24 -0.19 7.19 -1.20
C LEU A 24 0.23 8.49 -1.90
N VAL A 25 -0.71 9.40 -2.17
CA VAL A 25 -0.43 10.65 -2.91
C VAL A 25 -0.13 11.85 -1.99
N ASN A 26 -0.47 11.75 -0.70
CA ASN A 26 -0.28 12.85 0.24
C ASN A 26 0.82 12.52 1.27
N PRO A 27 2.11 12.80 0.97
CA PRO A 27 3.21 12.50 1.87
C PRO A 27 3.19 13.33 3.18
N ASN A 28 2.37 14.39 3.24
CA ASN A 28 2.23 15.25 4.42
C ASN A 28 0.98 14.90 5.24
N LEU A 29 0.24 13.83 4.87
CA LEU A 29 -0.92 13.38 5.62
C LEU A 29 -0.49 13.09 7.06
N THR A 30 -1.20 13.65 8.02
CA THR A 30 -0.98 13.40 9.45
C THR A 30 -1.78 12.19 9.93
N ARG A 31 -1.41 11.64 11.09
CA ARG A 31 -2.14 10.51 11.67
C ARG A 31 -3.58 10.88 12.03
N ASP A 32 -3.80 12.08 12.57
CA ASP A 32 -5.13 12.57 12.93
C ASP A 32 -6.02 12.74 11.67
N GLU A 33 -5.47 13.22 10.56
CA GLU A 33 -6.20 13.32 9.29
C GLU A 33 -6.55 11.94 8.71
N LEU A 34 -5.62 10.98 8.80
CA LEU A 34 -5.90 9.59 8.43
C LEU A 34 -7.03 9.01 9.28
N ASP A 35 -6.96 9.12 10.60
CA ASP A 35 -7.95 8.56 11.51
C ASP A 35 -9.33 9.23 11.29
N LEU A 36 -9.36 10.54 11.04
CA LEU A 36 -10.58 11.26 10.69
C LEU A 36 -11.18 10.75 9.36
N MET A 37 -10.35 10.52 8.35
CA MET A 37 -10.78 9.98 7.06
C MET A 37 -11.35 8.56 7.23
N LEU A 38 -10.66 7.69 7.97
CA LEU A 38 -11.09 6.31 8.21
C LEU A 38 -12.40 6.22 9.01
N ASN A 39 -12.59 7.11 9.99
CA ASN A 39 -13.81 7.17 10.79
C ASN A 39 -15.03 7.70 10.01
N LYS A 40 -14.79 8.44 8.92
CA LYS A 40 -15.83 8.99 8.05
C LYS A 40 -16.21 8.08 6.89
N MET A 41 -15.58 6.91 6.74
CA MET A 41 -15.90 5.98 5.66
C MET A 41 -17.36 5.52 5.73
N SER A 42 -17.99 5.44 4.57
CA SER A 42 -19.39 5.05 4.37
C SER A 42 -19.56 3.68 3.70
N ILE A 43 -18.47 2.88 3.66
CA ILE A 43 -18.43 1.52 3.13
C ILE A 43 -19.39 0.64 3.93
N SER A 44 -20.40 0.10 3.25
CA SER A 44 -21.45 -0.70 3.88
C SER A 44 -21.05 -2.15 4.13
N ASP A 45 -20.17 -2.71 3.30
CA ASP A 45 -19.57 -4.02 3.53
C ASP A 45 -18.52 -3.93 4.65
N SER A 46 -18.81 -4.53 5.81
CA SER A 46 -17.94 -4.47 6.98
C SER A 46 -16.58 -5.11 6.75
N SER A 47 -16.50 -6.19 5.97
CA SER A 47 -15.23 -6.86 5.66
C SER A 47 -14.35 -5.97 4.79
N LEU A 48 -14.94 -5.32 3.78
CA LEU A 48 -14.23 -4.35 2.95
C LEU A 48 -13.83 -3.11 3.75
N ALA A 49 -14.68 -2.63 4.66
CA ALA A 49 -14.38 -1.48 5.52
C ALA A 49 -13.17 -1.78 6.40
N GLU A 50 -13.17 -2.90 7.13
CA GLU A 50 -12.04 -3.29 7.98
C GLU A 50 -10.77 -3.53 7.17
N LYS A 51 -10.87 -4.22 6.02
CA LYS A 51 -9.73 -4.37 5.12
C LYS A 51 -9.18 -3.01 4.67
N THR A 52 -10.05 -2.06 4.36
CA THR A 52 -9.64 -0.72 3.91
C THR A 52 -8.94 0.05 5.03
N LYS A 53 -9.42 -0.04 6.27
CA LYS A 53 -8.71 0.53 7.43
C LYS A 53 -7.33 -0.07 7.57
N SER A 54 -7.22 -1.39 7.66
CA SER A 54 -5.93 -2.07 7.90
C SER A 54 -4.91 -1.80 6.80
N VAL A 55 -5.32 -1.85 5.53
CA VAL A 55 -4.44 -1.49 4.41
C VAL A 55 -3.99 -0.03 4.52
N SER A 56 -4.91 0.91 4.76
CA SER A 56 -4.57 2.33 4.77
C SER A 56 -3.62 2.70 5.90
N ILE A 57 -3.79 2.09 7.08
CA ILE A 57 -2.86 2.23 8.21
C ILE A 57 -1.49 1.65 7.85
N ALA A 58 -1.42 0.45 7.27
CA ALA A 58 -0.15 -0.15 6.88
C ALA A 58 0.58 0.66 5.80
N LEU A 59 -0.16 1.20 4.83
CA LEU A 59 0.39 2.12 3.83
C LEU A 59 0.97 3.37 4.49
N TYR A 60 0.23 4.00 5.40
CA TYR A 60 0.69 5.18 6.13
C TYR A 60 1.95 4.88 6.94
N ASP A 61 1.94 3.80 7.74
CA ASP A 61 3.05 3.43 8.60
C ASP A 61 4.33 3.21 7.77
N LEU A 62 4.24 2.42 6.69
CA LEU A 62 5.40 2.08 5.87
C LEU A 62 5.92 3.26 5.02
N THR A 63 5.02 4.12 4.51
CA THR A 63 5.39 5.12 3.49
C THR A 63 5.54 6.54 4.01
N ILE A 64 4.81 6.93 5.06
CA ILE A 64 4.80 8.29 5.60
C ILE A 64 5.48 8.31 6.97
N ALA A 65 5.02 7.46 7.90
CA ALA A 65 5.58 7.43 9.25
C ALA A 65 6.95 6.74 9.32
N HIS A 66 7.30 5.95 8.30
CA HIS A 66 8.48 5.11 8.25
C HIS A 66 8.61 4.20 9.49
N GLN A 67 7.51 3.54 9.83
CA GLN A 67 7.39 2.57 10.91
C GLN A 67 7.04 1.19 10.33
N SER A 68 7.64 0.14 10.89
CA SER A 68 7.35 -1.24 10.49
C SER A 68 5.89 -1.61 10.75
N ASN A 69 5.27 -2.33 9.83
CA ASN A 69 3.91 -2.84 9.95
C ASN A 69 3.78 -4.20 9.23
N ASP A 70 3.31 -5.21 9.95
CA ASP A 70 3.31 -6.60 9.48
C ASP A 70 2.08 -7.00 8.67
N TYR A 71 1.18 -6.06 8.36
CA TYR A 71 -0.04 -6.33 7.61
C TYR A 71 0.20 -7.10 6.30
N PHE A 72 1.30 -6.85 5.59
CA PHE A 72 1.60 -7.48 4.30
C PHE A 72 2.39 -8.79 4.42
N GLU A 73 2.91 -9.17 5.60
CA GLU A 73 3.85 -10.30 5.74
C GLU A 73 3.21 -11.64 5.42
N GLU A 74 1.95 -11.84 5.81
CA GLU A 74 1.22 -13.09 5.63
C GLU A 74 0.24 -13.03 4.44
N LEU A 75 0.25 -11.93 3.67
CA LEU A 75 -0.64 -11.79 2.53
C LEU A 75 -0.10 -12.49 1.30
N GLU A 76 -0.98 -13.26 0.67
CA GLU A 76 -0.76 -13.82 -0.65
C GLU A 76 -1.92 -13.43 -1.58
N ASN A 77 -1.65 -13.42 -2.88
CA ASN A 77 -2.65 -13.14 -3.88
C ASN A 77 -2.38 -13.93 -5.14
N GLU A 78 -3.42 -14.35 -5.86
CA GLU A 78 -3.28 -15.09 -7.11
C GLU A 78 -2.91 -14.16 -8.29
N PHE A 79 -3.21 -12.87 -8.18
CA PHE A 79 -2.98 -11.91 -9.25
C PHE A 79 -1.59 -11.29 -9.16
N LYS A 80 -0.88 -11.30 -10.30
CA LYS A 80 0.51 -10.83 -10.40
C LYS A 80 0.71 -9.40 -9.86
N TYR A 81 -0.15 -8.45 -10.23
CA TYR A 81 0.02 -7.06 -9.79
C TYR A 81 -0.09 -6.89 -8.28
N GLN A 82 -1.02 -7.60 -7.65
CA GLN A 82 -1.20 -7.62 -6.21
C GLN A 82 -0.02 -8.30 -5.51
N GLN A 83 0.53 -9.37 -6.08
CA GLN A 83 1.77 -9.99 -5.56
C GLN A 83 2.95 -9.01 -5.58
N LEU A 84 3.10 -8.24 -6.66
CA LEU A 84 4.18 -7.25 -6.77
C LEU A 84 4.00 -6.12 -5.74
N GLU A 85 2.77 -5.64 -5.55
CA GLU A 85 2.45 -4.65 -4.51
C GLU A 85 2.75 -5.17 -3.10
N ILE A 86 2.29 -6.38 -2.77
CA ILE A 86 2.57 -7.03 -1.48
C ILE A 86 4.08 -7.17 -1.27
N THR A 87 4.81 -7.68 -2.27
CA THR A 87 6.27 -7.86 -2.21
C THR A 87 6.98 -6.54 -1.95
N TYR A 88 6.51 -5.44 -2.55
CA TYR A 88 7.10 -4.11 -2.34
C TYR A 88 6.95 -3.62 -0.90
N TYR A 89 5.76 -3.80 -0.30
CA TYR A 89 5.55 -3.42 1.10
C TYR A 89 6.25 -4.35 2.09
N GLN A 90 6.38 -5.64 1.80
CA GLN A 90 7.23 -6.57 2.57
C GLN A 90 8.72 -6.15 2.53
N ALA A 91 9.21 -5.70 1.37
CA ALA A 91 10.58 -5.19 1.23
C ALA A 91 10.81 -3.91 2.06
N LEU A 92 9.86 -2.97 2.01
CA LEU A 92 9.89 -1.76 2.85
C LEU A 92 9.84 -2.11 4.34
N ASN A 93 8.96 -3.02 4.74
CA ASN A 93 8.84 -3.44 6.13
C ASN A 93 10.14 -4.09 6.65
N SER A 94 10.73 -4.99 5.86
CA SER A 94 12.01 -5.63 6.19
C SER A 94 13.13 -4.60 6.38
N LYS A 95 13.20 -3.59 5.49
CA LYS A 95 14.15 -2.47 5.62
C LYS A 95 13.92 -1.67 6.90
N LEU A 96 12.67 -1.34 7.22
CA LEU A 96 12.32 -0.59 8.44
C LEU A 96 12.62 -1.38 9.73
N LYS A 97 12.55 -2.72 9.67
CA LYS A 97 12.99 -3.62 10.75
C LYS A 97 14.51 -3.81 10.83
N GLY A 98 15.27 -3.30 9.86
CA GLY A 98 16.73 -3.46 9.78
C GLY A 98 17.19 -4.77 9.12
N ASP A 99 16.28 -5.59 8.60
CA ASP A 99 16.62 -6.80 7.83
C ASP A 99 16.93 -6.43 6.37
N MET A 100 18.12 -5.86 6.18
CA MET A 100 18.60 -5.39 4.88
C MET A 100 18.84 -6.54 3.89
N THR A 101 19.16 -7.75 4.39
CA THR A 101 19.34 -8.93 3.55
C THR A 101 18.04 -9.29 2.87
N ARG A 102 16.97 -9.44 3.65
CA ARG A 102 15.63 -9.74 3.12
C ARG A 102 15.08 -8.60 2.26
N ALA A 103 15.25 -7.35 2.70
CA ALA A 103 14.82 -6.19 1.92
C ALA A 103 15.46 -6.18 0.52
N ASN A 104 16.78 -6.39 0.45
CA ASN A 104 17.52 -6.41 -0.82
C ASN A 104 17.10 -7.56 -1.73
N GLU A 105 16.84 -8.74 -1.18
CA GLU A 105 16.33 -9.88 -1.96
C GLU A 105 15.00 -9.53 -2.63
N LEU A 106 14.05 -9.00 -1.85
CA LEU A 106 12.73 -8.63 -2.35
C LEU A 106 12.79 -7.48 -3.37
N PHE A 107 13.59 -6.44 -3.12
CA PHE A 107 13.78 -5.35 -4.08
C PHE A 107 14.46 -5.81 -5.38
N ARG A 108 15.43 -6.73 -5.32
CA ARG A 108 16.05 -7.31 -6.52
C ARG A 108 15.06 -8.12 -7.32
N LYS A 109 14.20 -8.90 -6.67
CA LYS A 109 13.11 -9.63 -7.34
C LYS A 109 12.19 -8.67 -8.09
N LEU A 110 11.77 -7.58 -7.43
CA LEU A 110 10.94 -6.54 -8.05
C LEU A 110 11.65 -5.83 -9.20
N ALA A 111 12.96 -5.59 -9.10
CA ALA A 111 13.73 -4.88 -10.12
C ALA A 111 13.81 -5.64 -11.47
N GLN A 112 13.47 -6.93 -11.52
CA GLN A 112 13.42 -7.71 -12.76
C GLN A 112 12.09 -7.60 -13.52
N GLU A 113 11.08 -6.95 -12.92
CA GLU A 113 9.76 -6.79 -13.53
C GLU A 113 9.70 -5.57 -14.45
N ASP A 114 8.52 -5.32 -15.04
CA ASP A 114 8.29 -4.22 -15.98
C ASP A 114 8.61 -2.84 -15.38
N GLU A 115 9.59 -2.14 -15.95
CA GLU A 115 10.03 -0.80 -15.52
C GLU A 115 8.95 0.29 -15.66
N GLN A 116 7.87 0.04 -16.41
CA GLN A 116 6.72 0.94 -16.46
C GLN A 116 5.96 0.98 -15.12
N LEU A 117 6.15 -0.02 -14.25
CA LEU A 117 5.52 -0.06 -12.93
C LEU A 117 6.26 0.82 -11.94
N TYR A 118 5.50 1.62 -11.18
CA TYR A 118 6.04 2.53 -10.17
C TYR A 118 6.89 1.79 -9.11
N ILE A 119 6.38 0.69 -8.58
CA ILE A 119 7.06 -0.13 -7.56
C ILE A 119 8.41 -0.70 -8.04
N VAL A 120 8.54 -0.99 -9.34
CA VAL A 120 9.79 -1.47 -9.95
C VAL A 120 10.82 -0.34 -9.98
N ARG A 121 10.44 0.85 -10.46
CA ARG A 121 11.32 2.03 -10.45
C ARG A 121 11.78 2.40 -9.04
N LYS A 122 10.87 2.36 -8.06
CA LYS A 122 11.21 2.62 -6.65
C LYS A 122 12.21 1.58 -6.13
N SER A 123 11.99 0.30 -6.40
CA SER A 123 12.90 -0.79 -6.00
C SER A 123 14.30 -0.61 -6.58
N LYS A 124 14.42 -0.24 -7.86
CA LYS A 124 15.72 0.09 -8.49
C LYS A 124 16.39 1.30 -7.82
N GLY A 125 15.61 2.35 -7.53
CA GLY A 125 16.10 3.52 -6.81
C GLY A 125 16.69 3.18 -5.44
N PHE A 126 16.05 2.28 -4.69
CA PHE A 126 16.58 1.79 -3.42
C PHE A 126 17.91 1.05 -3.59
N LEU A 127 17.97 0.06 -4.49
CA LEU A 127 19.19 -0.72 -4.73
C LEU A 127 20.38 0.16 -5.16
N ASN A 128 20.12 1.18 -5.98
CA ASN A 128 21.14 2.12 -6.41
C ASN A 128 21.64 2.99 -5.25
N SER A 129 20.74 3.45 -4.36
CA SER A 129 21.13 4.25 -3.19
C SER A 129 21.96 3.46 -2.18
N GLU A 130 21.73 2.16 -2.06
CA GLU A 130 22.57 1.29 -1.21
C GLU A 130 23.93 1.01 -1.83
N SER A 131 24.04 0.91 -3.15
CA SER A 131 25.34 0.70 -3.81
C SER A 131 26.31 1.88 -3.72
N ILE A 132 25.81 3.06 -3.31
CA ILE A 132 26.57 4.31 -3.20
C ILE A 132 27.04 4.57 -1.76
N ASN A 133 26.50 3.86 -0.76
CA ASN A 133 26.89 3.94 0.65
C ASN A 133 27.79 2.77 1.05
#